data_AF-A0A7S0HCB5-F1
#
_entry.id   AF-A0A7S0HCB5-F1
#
_cell.length_a   1.000
_cell.length_b   1.000
_cell.length_c   1.000
_cell.angle_alpha   90.00
_cell.angle_beta   90.00
_cell.angle_gamma   90.00
#
_symmetry.space_group_name_H-M   'P 1'
#
loop_
_entity.id
_entity.type
_entity.pdbx_description
1 polymer ?
#
loop_
_entity_poly.entity_id
_entity_poly.type
_entity_poly.pdbx_seq_one_letter_code
_entity_poly.pdbx_strand_id
1 'polypeptide(L)'
;PYLKSITLRALHAIEVLYVEKQKNLPANDVLSDSESMTIPGSEVERIFFEQDTSIGFVKHHLCPKTGKRSHVYVSRGWSTSIGIHVEEILSRIANRELPLLSTEFAYFSYVMYSMWSFATDPSKSFSMYARSRKLSNDSEGECCIVQLVQRADLDWTGRPKSMKSYVVMLDKQQFEDAMKSGNESSKFSRLSLGGRSYEELMQSFETDMFADETILGMQKTVEGEARLRAYAKELEAMFMPIIKIAESILSKNQNYNVI
;
A
#
# COMPACT_ATOMS: atom_id res chain seq x y z
N PRO A 1 20.41 9.92 -3.89
CA PRO A 1 20.58 9.69 -5.35
C PRO A 1 20.23 8.26 -5.82
N TYR A 2 20.80 7.22 -5.19
CA TYR A 2 20.59 5.83 -5.61
C TYR A 2 19.15 5.32 -5.44
N LEU A 3 18.55 5.48 -4.25
CA LEU A 3 17.15 5.08 -4.00
C LEU A 3 16.16 5.70 -5.00
N LYS A 4 16.33 7.00 -5.30
CA LYS A 4 15.51 7.71 -6.31
C LYS A 4 15.63 7.06 -7.69
N SER A 5 16.84 6.72 -8.12
CA SER A 5 17.07 6.09 -9.42
C SER A 5 16.36 4.73 -9.53
N ILE A 6 16.51 3.88 -8.52
CA ILE A 6 15.85 2.57 -8.48
C ILE A 6 14.32 2.72 -8.48
N THR A 7 13.81 3.65 -7.67
CA THR A 7 12.37 3.92 -7.58
C THR A 7 11.80 4.35 -8.93
N LEU A 8 12.45 5.30 -9.62
CA LEU A 8 11.99 5.78 -10.93
C LEU A 8 12.01 4.66 -11.98
N ARG A 9 13.05 3.82 -12.01
CA ARG A 9 13.11 2.66 -12.91
C ARG A 9 12.00 1.66 -12.62
N ALA A 10 11.73 1.37 -11.35
CA ALA A 10 10.67 0.48 -10.93
C ALA A 10 9.28 1.00 -11.35
N LEU A 11 8.99 2.28 -11.09
CA LEU A 11 7.73 2.91 -11.46
C LEU A 11 7.52 2.93 -12.98
N HIS A 12 8.56 3.24 -13.74
CA HIS A 12 8.49 3.20 -15.20
C HIS A 12 8.24 1.78 -15.72
N ALA A 13 8.88 0.76 -15.14
CA ALA A 13 8.63 -0.62 -15.53
C ALA A 13 7.19 -1.05 -15.24
N ILE A 14 6.62 -0.67 -14.09
CA ILE A 14 5.21 -0.91 -13.77
C ILE A 14 4.29 -0.24 -14.79
N GLU A 15 4.58 1.02 -15.16
CA GLU A 15 3.80 1.75 -16.16
C GLU A 15 3.79 1.02 -17.51
N VAL A 16 4.95 0.57 -17.99
CA VAL A 16 5.08 -0.20 -19.23
C VAL A 16 4.24 -1.48 -19.17
N LEU A 17 4.35 -2.26 -18.08
CA LEU A 17 3.57 -3.49 -17.92
C LEU A 17 2.07 -3.22 -17.84
N TYR A 18 1.67 -2.14 -17.17
CA TYR A 18 0.27 -1.77 -17.06
C TYR A 18 -0.32 -1.42 -18.42
N VAL A 19 0.38 -0.59 -19.21
CA VAL A 19 -0.04 -0.22 -20.57
C VAL A 19 -0.11 -1.46 -21.47
N GLU A 20 0.90 -2.32 -21.41
CA GLU A 20 0.93 -3.56 -22.20
C GLU A 20 -0.23 -4.50 -21.82
N LYS A 21 -0.50 -4.66 -20.52
CA LYS A 21 -1.63 -5.45 -20.04
C LYS A 21 -2.95 -4.86 -20.55
N GLN A 22 -3.13 -3.55 -20.48
CA GLN A 22 -4.37 -2.90 -20.94
C GLN A 22 -4.64 -3.09 -22.44
N LYS A 23 -3.61 -3.08 -23.29
CA LYS A 23 -3.75 -3.36 -24.74
C LYS A 23 -4.26 -4.78 -25.03
N ASN A 24 -3.90 -5.73 -24.17
CA ASN A 24 -4.23 -7.14 -24.35
C ASN A 24 -5.58 -7.53 -23.72
N LEU A 25 -6.27 -6.61 -23.04
CA LEU A 25 -7.58 -6.87 -22.46
C LEU A 25 -8.69 -6.72 -23.52
N PRO A 26 -9.77 -7.51 -23.42
CA PRO A 26 -10.92 -7.39 -24.33
C PRO A 26 -11.44 -5.95 -24.35
N ALA A 27 -11.89 -5.49 -25.53
CA ALA A 27 -12.53 -4.19 -25.65
C ALA A 27 -13.72 -4.11 -24.68
N ASN A 28 -13.93 -2.94 -24.06
CA ASN A 28 -15.08 -2.73 -23.20
C ASN A 28 -16.35 -2.82 -24.03
N ASP A 29 -17.08 -3.92 -23.92
CA ASP A 29 -18.36 -4.05 -24.62
C ASP A 29 -19.32 -2.94 -24.14
N VAL A 30 -19.85 -2.20 -25.11
CA VAL A 30 -20.64 -0.96 -24.91
C VAL A 30 -22.09 -1.27 -24.52
N LEU A 31 -22.49 -2.55 -24.50
CA LEU A 31 -23.89 -2.96 -24.43
C LEU A 31 -24.42 -3.32 -23.02
N SER A 32 -23.65 -3.11 -21.94
CA SER A 32 -24.08 -3.46 -20.57
C SER A 32 -24.11 -2.28 -19.60
N ASP A 33 -24.58 -1.11 -20.03
CA ASP A 33 -24.79 0.06 -19.16
C ASP A 33 -25.99 -0.08 -18.20
N SER A 34 -26.44 -1.32 -17.91
CA SER A 34 -27.55 -1.61 -17.00
C SER A 34 -27.18 -2.50 -15.80
N GLU A 35 -25.90 -2.55 -15.39
CA GLU A 35 -25.60 -3.03 -14.04
C GLU A 35 -26.01 -1.97 -13.04
N SER A 36 -27.23 -2.14 -12.50
CA SER A 36 -27.75 -1.35 -11.39
C SER A 36 -26.69 -1.18 -10.31
N MET A 37 -26.60 0.03 -9.72
CA MET A 37 -25.68 0.39 -8.64
C MET A 37 -25.91 -0.37 -7.30
N THR A 38 -26.56 -1.53 -7.32
CA THR A 38 -26.55 -2.45 -6.20
C THR A 38 -25.36 -3.39 -6.37
N ILE A 39 -24.25 -3.06 -5.71
CA ILE A 39 -23.04 -3.91 -5.70
C ILE A 39 -23.37 -5.16 -4.88
N PRO A 40 -23.64 -6.33 -5.48
CA PRO A 40 -24.01 -7.53 -4.73
C PRO A 40 -22.79 -7.96 -3.90
N GLY A 41 -22.96 -8.15 -2.59
CA GLY A 41 -21.90 -8.53 -1.66
C GLY A 41 -21.20 -7.37 -0.92
N SER A 42 -21.49 -6.10 -1.24
CA SER A 42 -21.02 -4.98 -0.40
C SER A 42 -21.67 -5.00 0.98
N GLU A 43 -22.93 -5.43 1.06
CA GLU A 43 -23.72 -5.43 2.29
C GLU A 43 -23.30 -6.55 3.26
N VAL A 44 -22.96 -7.74 2.76
CA VAL A 44 -22.49 -8.85 3.61
C VAL A 44 -21.10 -8.55 4.20
N GLU A 45 -20.17 -8.04 3.40
CA GLU A 45 -18.86 -7.62 3.90
C GLU A 45 -19.00 -6.45 4.88
N ARG A 46 -19.89 -5.50 4.58
CA ARG A 46 -20.21 -4.40 5.49
C ARG A 46 -20.73 -4.91 6.83
N ILE A 47 -21.70 -5.82 6.83
CA ILE A 47 -22.26 -6.41 8.06
C ILE A 47 -21.18 -7.14 8.85
N PHE A 48 -20.30 -7.91 8.20
CA PHE A 48 -19.23 -8.64 8.87
C PHE A 48 -18.22 -7.71 9.54
N PHE A 49 -17.72 -6.69 8.84
CA PHE A 49 -16.72 -5.76 9.38
C PHE A 49 -17.31 -4.62 10.22
N GLU A 50 -18.62 -4.42 10.24
CA GLU A 50 -19.27 -3.51 11.20
C GLU A 50 -19.43 -4.15 12.58
N GLN A 51 -19.39 -5.49 12.69
CA GLN A 51 -19.50 -6.21 13.96
C GLN A 51 -18.18 -6.28 14.74
N ASP A 52 -17.04 -6.27 14.05
CA ASP A 52 -15.72 -6.35 14.67
C ASP A 52 -14.94 -5.04 14.49
N THR A 53 -14.86 -4.23 15.55
CA THR A 53 -14.11 -2.97 15.55
C THR A 53 -12.61 -3.17 15.78
N SER A 54 -12.13 -4.39 16.04
CA SER A 54 -10.69 -4.68 16.17
C SER A 54 -9.97 -4.64 14.82
N ILE A 55 -10.72 -4.73 13.72
CA ILE A 55 -10.22 -4.67 12.35
C ILE A 55 -10.77 -3.43 11.67
N GLY A 56 -9.87 -2.53 11.28
CA GLY A 56 -10.19 -1.47 10.35
C GLY A 56 -10.19 -1.98 8.92
N PHE A 57 -11.15 -1.51 8.14
CA PHE A 57 -11.31 -1.83 6.72
C PHE A 57 -11.70 -0.60 5.89
N VAL A 58 -11.07 -0.45 4.73
CA VAL A 58 -11.41 0.50 3.67
C VAL A 58 -11.52 -0.25 2.35
N LYS A 59 -12.59 0.01 1.60
CA LYS A 59 -12.81 -0.54 0.26
C LYS A 59 -12.96 0.58 -0.75
N HIS A 60 -12.03 0.64 -1.70
CA HIS A 60 -12.16 1.47 -2.89
C HIS A 60 -12.79 0.65 -4.00
N HIS A 61 -14.00 1.00 -4.41
CA HIS A 61 -14.59 0.47 -5.63
C HIS A 61 -14.08 1.26 -6.83
N LEU A 62 -13.67 0.52 -7.86
CA LEU A 62 -13.12 1.06 -9.08
C LEU A 62 -14.03 0.65 -10.23
N CYS A 63 -14.26 1.58 -11.16
CA CYS A 63 -14.85 1.25 -12.44
C CYS A 63 -13.80 0.51 -13.29
N PRO A 64 -13.99 -0.79 -13.62
CA PRO A 64 -12.98 -1.55 -14.36
C PRO A 64 -12.67 -0.94 -15.74
N LYS A 65 -13.67 -0.27 -16.35
CA LYS A 65 -13.55 0.39 -17.66
C LYS A 65 -12.65 1.62 -17.63
N THR A 66 -12.72 2.43 -16.57
CA THR A 66 -12.06 3.75 -16.50
C THR A 66 -10.93 3.82 -15.49
N GLY A 67 -10.80 2.83 -14.60
CA GLY A 67 -9.92 2.86 -13.45
C GLY A 67 -10.30 3.89 -12.38
N LYS A 68 -11.35 4.71 -12.62
CA LYS A 68 -11.78 5.74 -11.69
C LYS A 68 -12.48 5.12 -10.49
N ARG A 69 -12.23 5.70 -9.32
CA ARG A 69 -12.92 5.38 -8.08
C ARG A 69 -14.39 5.73 -8.20
N SER A 70 -15.27 4.73 -8.07
CA SER A 70 -16.72 4.90 -8.12
C SER A 70 -17.33 5.12 -6.74
N HIS A 71 -16.81 4.40 -5.74
CA HIS A 71 -17.30 4.46 -4.36
C HIS A 71 -16.18 4.15 -3.37
N VAL A 72 -16.29 4.68 -2.16
CA VAL A 72 -15.39 4.33 -1.04
C VAL A 72 -16.23 3.98 0.16
N TYR A 73 -15.91 2.84 0.76
CA TYR A 73 -16.44 2.44 2.05
C TYR A 73 -15.32 2.45 3.08
N VAL A 74 -15.64 2.92 4.29
CA VAL A 74 -14.74 2.95 5.45
C VAL A 74 -15.52 2.40 6.63
N SER A 75 -14.97 1.38 7.28
CA SER A 75 -15.57 0.75 8.47
C SER A 75 -15.31 1.57 9.74
N ARG A 76 -16.13 1.33 10.77
CA ARG A 76 -15.93 1.91 12.10
C ARG A 76 -14.63 1.48 12.76
N GLY A 77 -14.16 0.25 12.54
CA GLY A 77 -12.86 -0.19 13.07
C GLY A 77 -11.69 0.67 12.58
N TRP A 78 -11.78 1.23 11.36
CA TRP A 78 -10.75 2.14 10.85
C TRP A 78 -10.74 3.47 11.62
N SER A 79 -11.93 3.96 11.98
CA SER A 79 -12.09 5.12 12.84
C SER A 79 -11.54 4.86 14.24
N THR A 80 -11.74 3.68 14.82
CA THR A 80 -11.15 3.28 16.11
C THR A 80 -9.62 3.21 16.04
N SER A 81 -9.07 2.62 14.98
CA SER A 81 -7.61 2.48 14.83
C SER A 81 -6.89 3.80 14.64
N ILE A 82 -7.49 4.74 13.92
CA ILE A 82 -6.85 6.04 13.60
C ILE A 82 -7.30 7.14 14.56
N GLY A 83 -8.46 7.04 15.22
CA GLY A 83 -8.96 8.07 16.13
C GLY A 83 -9.65 9.26 15.45
N ILE A 84 -10.08 9.13 14.18
CA ILE A 84 -10.90 10.13 13.47
C ILE A 84 -12.19 9.52 12.97
N HIS A 85 -13.26 10.32 12.93
CA HIS A 85 -14.59 9.84 12.57
C HIS A 85 -14.65 9.38 11.09
N VAL A 86 -15.51 8.40 10.78
CA VAL A 86 -15.61 7.78 9.44
C VAL A 86 -15.88 8.82 8.34
N GLU A 87 -16.76 9.78 8.61
CA GLU A 87 -17.19 10.84 7.71
C GLU A 87 -16.05 11.83 7.44
N GLU A 88 -15.21 12.09 8.44
CA GLU A 88 -14.00 12.89 8.28
C GLU A 88 -12.99 12.17 7.38
N ILE A 89 -12.79 10.86 7.60
CA ILE A 89 -11.92 10.03 6.74
C ILE A 89 -12.42 10.08 5.29
N LEU A 90 -13.71 9.87 5.07
CA LEU A 90 -14.32 9.92 3.74
C LEU A 90 -14.14 11.29 3.08
N SER A 91 -14.37 12.38 3.83
CA SER A 91 -14.17 13.76 3.36
C SER A 91 -12.71 14.00 2.96
N ARG A 92 -11.74 13.61 3.80
CA ARG A 92 -10.31 13.73 3.50
C ARG A 92 -9.88 12.88 2.30
N ILE A 93 -10.43 11.67 2.14
CA ILE A 93 -10.19 10.81 0.95
C ILE A 93 -10.78 11.44 -0.32
N ALA A 94 -11.91 12.13 -0.21
CA ALA A 94 -12.52 12.87 -1.33
C ALA A 94 -11.65 14.06 -1.74
N ASN A 95 -11.15 14.84 -0.77
CA ASN A 95 -10.35 16.05 -0.99
C ASN A 95 -8.84 15.78 -1.20
N ARG A 96 -8.38 14.54 -1.00
CA ARG A 96 -6.94 14.16 -1.03
C ARG A 96 -6.13 14.82 0.10
N GLU A 97 -6.75 14.96 1.27
CA GLU A 97 -6.21 15.62 2.46
C GLU A 97 -6.01 14.64 3.63
N LEU A 98 -5.83 13.34 3.31
CA LEU A 98 -5.53 12.36 4.34
C LEU A 98 -4.09 12.59 4.82
N PRO A 99 -3.87 12.85 6.12
CA PRO A 99 -2.52 13.01 6.64
C PRO A 99 -1.75 11.70 6.53
N LEU A 100 -0.42 11.79 6.56
CA LEU A 100 0.42 10.61 6.70
C LEU A 100 0.12 9.95 8.05
N LEU A 101 -0.30 8.69 7.97
CA LEU A 101 -0.59 7.86 9.14
C LEU A 101 0.66 7.16 9.66
N SER A 102 1.79 7.26 8.99
CA SER A 102 3.06 6.66 9.37
C SER A 102 4.18 7.61 9.01
N THR A 103 5.40 7.32 9.45
CA THR A 103 6.60 8.04 9.02
C THR A 103 6.71 8.04 7.50
N GLU A 104 7.32 9.10 6.94
CA GLU A 104 7.47 9.27 5.49
C GLU A 104 8.14 8.04 4.86
N PHE A 105 9.23 7.56 5.46
CA PHE A 105 9.95 6.40 4.96
C PHE A 105 9.11 5.12 4.99
N ALA A 106 8.40 4.84 6.10
CA ALA A 106 7.57 3.65 6.18
C ALA A 106 6.36 3.70 5.23
N TYR A 107 5.77 4.87 5.01
CA TYR A 107 4.71 5.05 4.02
C TYR A 107 5.23 4.86 2.59
N PHE A 108 6.41 5.41 2.28
CA PHE A 108 7.10 5.15 1.02
C PHE A 108 7.38 3.66 0.82
N SER A 109 7.82 2.96 1.87
CA SER A 109 8.03 1.52 1.84
C SER A 109 6.76 0.73 1.54
N TYR A 110 5.66 1.08 2.21
CA TYR A 110 4.35 0.51 1.95
C TYR A 110 3.92 0.66 0.49
N VAL A 111 4.05 1.86 -0.09
CA VAL A 111 3.67 2.13 -1.49
C VAL A 111 4.49 1.27 -2.45
N MET A 112 5.82 1.26 -2.30
CA MET A 112 6.69 0.50 -3.20
C MET A 112 6.45 -1.00 -3.12
N TYR A 113 6.26 -1.54 -1.92
CA TYR A 113 5.96 -2.97 -1.73
C TYR A 113 4.60 -3.35 -2.28
N SER A 114 3.58 -2.51 -2.04
CA SER A 114 2.23 -2.69 -2.56
C SER A 114 2.24 -2.71 -4.10
N MET A 115 2.95 -1.77 -4.72
CA MET A 115 3.09 -1.72 -6.17
C MET A 115 3.81 -2.94 -6.73
N TRP A 116 4.90 -3.38 -6.09
CA TRP A 116 5.60 -4.60 -6.48
C TRP A 116 4.68 -5.82 -6.40
N SER A 117 4.00 -6.02 -5.27
CA SER A 117 3.13 -7.17 -5.05
C SER A 117 2.00 -7.20 -6.08
N PHE A 118 1.40 -6.04 -6.38
CA PHE A 118 0.35 -5.95 -7.38
C PHE A 118 0.85 -6.23 -8.80
N ALA A 119 2.07 -5.79 -9.13
CA ALA A 119 2.66 -6.02 -10.44
C ALA A 119 3.08 -7.49 -10.67
N THR A 120 3.53 -8.19 -9.62
CA THR A 120 3.94 -9.60 -9.71
C THR A 120 2.75 -10.56 -9.64
N ASP A 121 1.83 -10.34 -8.71
CA ASP A 121 0.63 -11.16 -8.53
C ASP A 121 -0.51 -10.31 -7.95
N PRO A 122 -1.38 -9.74 -8.81
CA PRO A 122 -2.49 -8.90 -8.36
C PRO A 122 -3.57 -9.68 -7.60
N SER A 123 -3.55 -11.03 -7.62
CA SER A 123 -4.52 -11.86 -6.90
C SER A 123 -4.11 -12.16 -5.46
N LYS A 124 -2.80 -12.08 -5.17
CA LYS A 124 -2.23 -12.32 -3.85
C LYS A 124 -2.48 -11.12 -2.94
N SER A 125 -2.88 -11.41 -1.71
CA SER A 125 -2.90 -10.38 -0.66
C SER A 125 -1.46 -10.02 -0.28
N PHE A 126 -1.17 -8.72 -0.19
CA PHE A 126 0.06 -8.29 0.47
C PHE A 126 -0.22 -7.99 1.94
N SER A 127 0.82 -8.16 2.76
CA SER A 127 0.80 -7.79 4.17
C SER A 127 2.10 -7.07 4.51
N MET A 128 2.03 -6.05 5.37
CA MET A 128 3.17 -5.33 5.92
C MET A 128 2.86 -4.89 7.35
N TYR A 129 3.88 -4.84 8.21
CA TYR A 129 3.77 -4.32 9.57
C TYR A 129 4.29 -2.89 9.59
N ALA A 130 3.54 -1.99 10.21
CA ALA A 130 3.85 -0.57 10.24
C ALA A 130 3.43 0.05 11.59
N ARG A 131 3.95 1.25 11.86
CA ARG A 131 3.40 2.13 12.88
C ARG A 131 2.29 2.96 12.27
N SER A 132 1.17 3.08 12.97
CA SER A 132 0.08 3.98 12.59
C SER A 132 -0.08 5.05 13.66
N ARG A 133 -0.16 6.30 13.24
CA ARG A 133 -0.50 7.47 14.04
C ARG A 133 -1.94 7.36 14.49
N LYS A 134 -2.19 7.71 15.75
CA LYS A 134 -3.53 8.07 16.22
C LYS A 134 -3.69 9.58 16.11
N LEU A 135 -4.80 9.99 15.51
CA LEU A 135 -5.19 11.36 15.20
C LEU A 135 -6.28 11.88 16.14
N SER A 136 -6.61 11.13 17.20
CA SER A 136 -7.57 11.58 18.22
C SER A 136 -7.07 12.85 18.91
N ASN A 137 -7.99 13.79 19.15
CA ASN A 137 -7.72 15.09 19.75
C ASN A 137 -7.08 15.02 21.15
N ASP A 138 -7.26 13.90 21.86
CA ASP A 138 -6.82 13.73 23.25
C ASP A 138 -5.39 13.17 23.38
N SER A 139 -4.73 12.84 22.26
CA SER A 139 -3.50 12.04 22.26
C SER A 139 -2.52 12.48 21.16
N GLU A 140 -2.03 13.72 21.25
CA GLU A 140 -0.90 14.13 20.41
C GLU A 140 0.31 13.23 20.69
N GLY A 141 0.83 12.58 19.65
CA GLY A 141 2.01 11.72 19.75
C GLY A 141 1.74 10.23 19.98
N GLU A 142 0.48 9.79 20.11
CA GLU A 142 0.20 8.35 20.19
C GLU A 142 0.29 7.65 18.83
N CYS A 143 0.84 6.43 18.85
CA CYS A 143 0.80 5.50 17.74
C CYS A 143 0.33 4.12 18.19
N CYS A 144 0.11 3.24 17.23
CA CYS A 144 -0.08 1.82 17.44
C CYS A 144 0.70 1.03 16.38
N ILE A 145 0.98 -0.23 16.67
CA ILE A 145 1.52 -1.15 15.67
C ILE A 145 0.35 -1.80 14.94
N VAL A 146 0.44 -1.84 13.61
CA VAL A 146 -0.60 -2.39 12.76
C VAL A 146 -0.03 -3.36 11.73
N GLN A 147 -0.83 -4.37 11.40
CA GLN A 147 -0.69 -5.13 10.17
C GLN A 147 -1.57 -4.48 9.11
N LEU A 148 -0.93 -3.97 8.06
CA LEU A 148 -1.58 -3.49 6.85
C LEU A 148 -1.70 -4.65 5.88
N VAL A 149 -2.93 -5.02 5.54
CA VAL A 149 -3.20 -6.05 4.53
C VAL A 149 -3.95 -5.39 3.39
N GLN A 150 -3.53 -5.58 2.14
CA GLN A 150 -4.35 -5.15 1.01
C GLN A 150 -4.41 -6.19 -0.09
N ARG A 151 -5.58 -6.22 -0.72
CA ARG A 151 -5.95 -7.20 -1.75
C ARG A 151 -6.73 -6.50 -2.84
N ALA A 152 -6.39 -6.79 -4.09
CA ALA A 152 -7.21 -6.40 -5.22
C ALA A 152 -8.26 -7.48 -5.47
N ASP A 153 -9.50 -7.06 -5.69
CA ASP A 153 -10.49 -7.91 -6.35
C ASP A 153 -10.48 -7.56 -7.83
N LEU A 154 -10.35 -8.58 -8.66
CA LEU A 154 -10.34 -8.45 -10.11
C LEU A 154 -11.69 -8.90 -10.70
N ASP A 155 -12.03 -8.37 -11.86
CA ASP A 155 -13.07 -8.94 -12.71
C ASP A 155 -12.55 -10.17 -13.47
N TRP A 156 -13.43 -10.78 -14.27
CA TRP A 156 -13.11 -11.97 -15.07
C TRP A 156 -12.06 -11.72 -16.16
N THR A 157 -11.83 -10.45 -16.54
CA THR A 157 -10.77 -10.05 -17.47
C THR A 157 -9.44 -9.74 -16.76
N GLY A 158 -9.42 -9.71 -15.42
CA GLY A 158 -8.25 -9.36 -14.63
C GLY A 158 -8.07 -7.87 -14.38
N ARG A 159 -9.12 -7.05 -14.58
CA ARG A 159 -9.12 -5.62 -14.23
C ARG A 159 -9.54 -5.41 -12.77
N PRO A 160 -8.93 -4.46 -12.04
CA PRO A 160 -9.37 -4.15 -10.68
C PRO A 160 -10.81 -3.62 -10.63
N LYS A 161 -11.67 -4.30 -9.86
CA LYS A 161 -13.02 -3.81 -9.52
C LYS A 161 -13.08 -3.22 -8.12
N SER A 162 -12.20 -3.64 -7.23
CA SER A 162 -12.00 -2.98 -5.94
C SER A 162 -10.62 -3.23 -5.35
N MET A 163 -10.16 -2.30 -4.53
CA MET A 163 -9.02 -2.47 -3.65
C MET A 163 -9.51 -2.48 -2.21
N LYS A 164 -9.18 -3.54 -1.49
CA LYS A 164 -9.52 -3.76 -0.08
C LYS A 164 -8.27 -3.55 0.75
N SER A 165 -8.34 -2.69 1.75
CA SER A 165 -7.27 -2.42 2.70
C SER A 165 -7.77 -2.66 4.12
N TYR A 166 -7.04 -3.46 4.87
CA TYR A 166 -7.31 -3.79 6.26
C TYR A 166 -6.18 -3.27 7.13
N VAL A 167 -6.55 -2.80 8.31
CA VAL A 167 -5.66 -2.43 9.41
C VAL A 167 -6.05 -3.31 10.59
N VAL A 168 -5.13 -4.17 11.01
CA VAL A 168 -5.28 -4.98 12.22
C VAL A 168 -4.32 -4.44 13.27
N MET A 169 -4.84 -4.00 14.41
CA MET A 169 -3.98 -3.57 15.52
C MET A 169 -3.28 -4.77 16.12
N LEU A 170 -1.99 -4.64 16.40
CA LEU A 170 -1.17 -5.69 17.00
C LEU A 170 -0.74 -5.30 18.40
N ASP A 171 -0.85 -6.25 19.32
CA ASP A 171 -0.16 -6.16 20.60
C ASP A 171 1.34 -6.48 20.44
N LYS A 172 2.08 -6.30 21.55
CA LYS A 172 3.51 -6.57 21.61
C LYS A 172 3.87 -7.98 21.15
N GLN A 173 3.20 -8.99 21.70
CA GLN A 173 3.54 -10.39 21.47
C GLN A 173 3.28 -10.77 20.00
N GLN A 174 2.11 -10.37 19.48
CA GLN A 174 1.72 -10.57 18.10
C GLN A 174 2.72 -9.96 17.13
N PHE A 175 3.17 -8.72 17.39
CA PHE A 175 4.17 -8.06 16.56
C PHE A 175 5.52 -8.77 16.61
N GLU A 176 6.02 -9.08 17.80
CA GLU A 176 7.33 -9.72 17.95
C GLU A 176 7.38 -11.10 17.30
N ASP A 177 6.31 -11.89 17.43
CA ASP A 177 6.20 -13.20 16.79
C ASP A 177 6.11 -13.08 15.27
N ALA A 178 5.34 -12.11 14.78
CA ALA A 178 5.27 -11.81 13.35
C ALA A 178 6.63 -11.44 12.76
N MET A 179 7.44 -10.66 13.47
CA MET A 179 8.77 -10.23 13.03
C MET A 179 9.79 -11.37 13.00
N LYS A 180 9.61 -12.41 13.83
CA LYS A 180 10.42 -13.63 13.86
C LYS A 180 10.08 -14.61 12.71
N SER A 181 8.90 -14.51 12.10
CA SER A 181 8.41 -15.48 11.11
C SER A 181 9.30 -15.67 9.87
N GLY A 182 10.10 -14.67 9.49
CA GLY A 182 11.01 -14.76 8.35
C GLY A 182 10.33 -14.72 6.97
N ASN A 183 9.01 -14.54 6.91
CA ASN A 183 8.29 -14.38 5.66
C ASN A 183 8.63 -13.03 4.98
N GLU A 184 8.26 -12.88 3.70
CA GLU A 184 8.54 -11.67 2.90
C GLU A 184 8.04 -10.39 3.59
N SER A 185 6.81 -10.42 4.11
CA SER A 185 6.22 -9.31 4.87
C SER A 185 7.07 -8.88 6.07
N SER A 186 7.54 -9.83 6.88
CA SER A 186 8.38 -9.56 8.05
C SER A 186 9.78 -9.07 7.69
N LYS A 187 10.36 -9.59 6.60
CA LYS A 187 11.67 -9.15 6.09
C LYS A 187 11.60 -7.70 5.63
N PHE A 188 10.58 -7.38 4.84
CA PHE A 188 10.38 -6.04 4.33
C PHE A 188 10.02 -5.04 5.45
N SER A 189 9.16 -5.45 6.37
CA SER A 189 8.80 -4.63 7.54
C SER A 189 10.00 -4.35 8.44
N ARG A 190 10.94 -5.31 8.60
CA ARG A 190 12.19 -5.06 9.32
C ARG A 190 13.05 -3.97 8.71
N LEU A 191 13.18 -3.94 7.38
CA LEU A 191 13.88 -2.85 6.68
C LEU A 191 13.15 -1.51 6.86
N SER A 192 11.82 -1.54 6.73
CA SER A 192 10.97 -0.36 6.88
C SER A 192 10.88 0.17 8.31
N LEU A 193 11.13 -0.63 9.33
CA LEU A 193 11.06 -0.24 10.75
C LEU A 193 12.43 -0.15 11.42
N GLY A 194 13.50 -0.48 10.70
CA GLY A 194 14.88 -0.47 11.21
C GLY A 194 15.21 -1.65 12.15
N GLY A 195 14.41 -2.72 12.13
CA GLY A 195 14.61 -3.89 12.98
C GLY A 195 14.36 -3.66 14.48
N ARG A 196 13.72 -2.54 14.82
CA ARG A 196 13.45 -2.11 16.20
C ARG A 196 12.37 -2.96 16.87
N SER A 197 12.45 -3.02 18.20
CA SER A 197 11.47 -3.70 19.06
C SER A 197 10.16 -2.92 19.14
N TYR A 198 9.12 -3.56 19.70
CA TYR A 198 7.84 -2.91 19.93
C TYR A 198 8.01 -1.63 20.78
N GLU A 199 8.71 -1.72 21.92
CA GLU A 199 8.92 -0.60 22.83
C GLU A 199 9.67 0.56 22.16
N GLU A 200 10.75 0.26 21.43
CA GLU A 200 11.54 1.28 20.73
C GLU A 200 10.68 2.03 19.72
N LEU A 201 9.83 1.30 18.97
CA LEU A 201 8.93 1.84 17.97
C LEU A 201 7.87 2.76 18.56
N MET A 202 7.34 2.42 19.73
CA MET A 202 6.34 3.23 20.44
C MET A 202 6.97 4.50 21.04
N GLN A 203 8.17 4.40 21.61
CA GLN A 203 8.85 5.52 22.29
C GLN A 203 9.41 6.57 21.33
N SER A 204 9.84 6.17 20.13
CA SER A 204 10.50 7.04 19.14
C SER A 204 9.54 7.67 18.13
N PHE A 205 8.24 7.43 18.26
CA PHE A 205 7.28 7.72 17.19
C PHE A 205 7.26 9.20 16.77
N GLU A 206 7.17 10.12 17.72
CA GLU A 206 7.08 11.56 17.42
C GLU A 206 8.33 12.07 16.70
N THR A 207 9.51 11.77 17.24
CA THR A 207 10.79 12.14 16.64
C THR A 207 10.94 11.57 15.23
N ASP A 208 10.57 10.30 15.04
CA ASP A 208 10.67 9.65 13.74
C ASP A 208 9.71 10.26 12.71
N MET A 209 8.49 10.62 13.14
CA MET A 209 7.44 11.16 12.26
C MET A 209 7.86 12.48 11.61
N PHE A 210 8.58 13.33 12.35
CA PHE A 210 8.86 14.70 11.94
C PHE A 210 10.34 14.97 11.64
N ALA A 211 11.25 14.07 12.05
CA ALA A 211 12.68 14.24 11.83
C ALA A 211 13.33 12.95 11.30
N ASP A 212 13.48 11.92 12.13
CA ASP A 212 14.48 10.88 11.91
C ASP A 212 14.13 9.91 10.79
N GLU A 213 12.84 9.60 10.58
CA GLU A 213 12.36 8.74 9.49
C GLU A 213 11.73 9.53 8.32
N THR A 214 12.07 10.82 8.21
CA THR A 214 11.91 11.55 6.95
C THR A 214 13.04 11.16 5.99
N ILE A 215 12.80 11.15 4.68
CA ILE A 215 13.86 10.80 3.70
C ILE A 215 15.04 11.76 3.82
N LEU A 216 14.77 13.04 4.10
CA LEU A 216 15.79 14.05 4.33
C LEU A 216 16.52 13.85 5.66
N GLY A 217 15.81 13.50 6.74
CA GLY A 217 16.40 13.23 8.04
C GLY A 217 17.33 12.03 8.00
N MET A 218 16.88 10.93 7.38
CA MET A 218 17.71 9.74 7.18
C MET A 218 18.97 10.02 6.37
N GLN A 219 18.97 10.99 5.44
CA GLN A 219 20.18 11.37 4.69
C GLN A 219 21.22 12.12 5.53
N LYS A 220 20.85 12.63 6.71
CA LYS A 220 21.76 13.39 7.57
C LYS A 220 22.55 12.51 8.54
N THR A 221 22.17 11.25 8.73
CA THR A 221 22.83 10.32 9.67
C THR A 221 23.43 9.13 8.93
N VAL A 222 24.53 8.60 9.46
CA VAL A 222 25.21 7.43 8.87
C VAL A 222 24.29 6.20 8.88
N GLU A 223 23.56 6.01 9.96
CA GLU A 223 22.61 4.91 10.15
C GLU A 223 21.41 5.01 9.20
N GLY A 224 20.84 6.22 9.08
CA GLY A 224 19.75 6.50 8.15
C GLY A 224 20.17 6.29 6.70
N GLU A 225 21.35 6.77 6.31
CA GLU A 225 21.87 6.60 4.95
C GLU A 225 22.15 5.12 4.64
N ALA A 226 22.73 4.39 5.60
CA ALA A 226 22.95 2.95 5.47
C ALA A 226 21.64 2.19 5.27
N ARG A 227 20.59 2.55 6.03
CA ARG A 227 19.25 1.96 5.89
C ARG A 227 18.60 2.31 4.55
N LEU A 228 18.69 3.55 4.09
CA LEU A 228 18.22 3.95 2.75
C LEU A 228 18.92 3.16 1.64
N ARG A 229 20.23 2.93 1.77
CA ARG A 229 21.02 2.14 0.80
C ARG A 229 20.65 0.67 0.84
N ALA A 230 20.50 0.07 2.01
CA ALA A 230 20.06 -1.32 2.16
C ALA A 230 18.67 -1.51 1.54
N TYR A 231 17.75 -0.61 1.83
CA TYR A 231 16.41 -0.61 1.27
C TYR A 231 16.42 -0.45 -0.27
N ALA A 232 17.26 0.44 -0.82
CA ALA A 232 17.40 0.60 -2.27
C ALA A 232 17.89 -0.67 -2.97
N LYS A 233 18.85 -1.39 -2.36
CA LYS A 233 19.33 -2.68 -2.89
C LYS A 233 18.24 -3.74 -2.89
N GLU A 234 17.44 -3.80 -1.82
CA GLU A 234 16.32 -4.73 -1.74
C GLU A 234 15.26 -4.41 -2.82
N LEU A 235 14.89 -3.13 -2.96
CA LEU A 235 13.99 -2.70 -4.04
C LEU A 235 14.54 -3.06 -5.42
N GLU A 236 15.83 -2.85 -5.65
CA GLU A 236 16.44 -3.21 -6.93
C GLU A 236 16.31 -4.71 -7.19
N ALA A 237 16.64 -5.56 -6.21
CA ALA A 237 16.50 -7.01 -6.33
C ALA A 237 15.05 -7.44 -6.61
N MET A 238 14.09 -6.85 -5.89
CA MET A 238 12.66 -7.12 -6.03
C MET A 238 12.10 -6.73 -7.40
N PHE A 239 12.48 -5.56 -7.90
CA PHE A 239 11.94 -5.01 -9.15
C PHE A 239 12.73 -5.42 -10.39
N MET A 240 13.95 -5.96 -10.25
CA MET A 240 14.77 -6.37 -11.40
C MET A 240 14.03 -7.32 -12.38
N PRO A 241 13.27 -8.33 -11.93
CA PRO A 241 12.52 -9.19 -12.85
C PRO A 241 11.48 -8.41 -13.67
N ILE A 242 10.75 -7.50 -13.03
CA ILE A 242 9.74 -6.63 -13.67
C ILE A 242 10.40 -5.69 -14.68
N ILE A 243 11.53 -5.08 -14.30
CA ILE A 243 12.30 -4.18 -15.15
C ILE A 243 12.76 -4.89 -16.43
N LYS A 244 13.31 -6.11 -16.33
CA LYS A 244 13.74 -6.90 -17.49
C LYS A 244 12.59 -7.22 -18.46
N ILE A 245 11.41 -7.51 -17.92
CA ILE A 245 10.22 -7.76 -18.76
C ILE A 245 9.81 -6.47 -19.50
N ALA A 246 9.78 -5.34 -18.79
CA ALA A 246 9.45 -4.05 -19.39
C ALA A 246 10.44 -3.65 -20.50
N GLU A 247 11.74 -3.84 -20.29
CA GLU A 247 12.79 -3.60 -21.29
C GLU A 247 12.61 -4.50 -22.53
N SER A 248 12.22 -5.77 -22.34
CA SER A 248 11.89 -6.68 -23.44
C SER A 248 10.66 -6.24 -24.25
N ILE A 249 9.63 -5.71 -23.60
CA ILE A 249 8.45 -5.17 -24.29
C ILE A 249 8.82 -3.92 -25.11
N LEU A 250 9.57 -3.00 -24.51
CA LEU A 250 9.98 -1.75 -25.19
C LEU A 250 10.85 -2.04 -26.41
N SER A 251 11.84 -2.92 -26.29
CA SER A 251 12.71 -3.31 -27.40
C SER A 251 11.95 -3.98 -28.54
N LYS A 252 10.97 -4.85 -28.25
CA LYS A 252 10.10 -5.43 -29.28
C LYS A 252 9.30 -4.34 -30.01
N ASN A 253 8.69 -3.43 -29.27
CA ASN A 253 7.86 -2.35 -29.84
C ASN A 253 8.67 -1.34 -30.66
N GLN A 254 9.94 -1.10 -30.32
CA GLN A 254 10.84 -0.27 -31.14
C GLN A 254 11.16 -0.94 -32.49
N ASN A 255 11.31 -2.26 -32.53
CA ASN A 255 11.57 -3.00 -33.76
C ASN A 255 10.34 -3.08 -34.69
N TYR A 256 9.11 -2.91 -34.18
CA TYR A 256 7.89 -2.85 -34.99
C TYR A 256 7.66 -1.48 -35.67
N ASN A 257 8.34 -0.42 -35.23
CA ASN A 257 8.26 0.92 -35.84
C ASN A 257 9.30 1.15 -36.96
N VAL A 258 9.97 0.09 -37.42
CA VAL A 258 10.91 0.10 -38.54
C VAL A 258 10.40 -0.84 -39.63
N ILE A 259 9.23 -0.56 -40.19
CA ILE A 259 8.74 -1.10 -41.47
C ILE A 259 8.01 0.03 -42.21
#